data_AF-A0A2P6N2I6-F1
#
_entry.id   AF-A0A2P6N2I6-F1
#
_cell.length_a   1.000
_cell.length_b   1.000
_cell.length_c   1.000
_cell.angle_alpha   90.00
_cell.angle_beta   90.00
_cell.angle_gamma   90.00
#
_symmetry.space_group_name_H-M   'P 1'
#
loop_
_entity.id
_entity.type
_entity.pdbx_description
1 polymer ?
#
loop_
_entity_poly.entity_id
_entity_poly.type
_entity_poly.pdbx_seq_one_letter_code
_entity_poly.pdbx_strand_id
1 'polypeptide(L)'
;MMGFKCPPSEPTLLLAANSLGNACVRQGRREGGSRTGHVFGLGFTVLVYIFHVSRGCFSNILWLYVDPSQLKQRMSAEKAARPSLALLNNLSGGKGAASFTEKLDAEALAFFNEVSKRPFSQQAVAFLNAYWPEVKDEAEFIYSAGWEVMKYADMHAKGIQLIYKYDEGNDLDFDIGLYFYEQLNKFVDDSKNAKYKAFTRSQPEMMTSLKRKQELRDKVDVNFDGRVGFLEYLLYQYKDVANPADFCHRSMNHDEHPEIRKARLALEEVNKKIRAYEEEKDRLSKDSQGSGVKALGAKNMLAQIDSSPLKEELNKALITAEAAVRIASKKFGGAGGAGGAEGAGHSDGAIWWMNRDLEEKKKRYGPSKH
;
A
#
# COMPACT_ATOMS: atom_id res chain seq x y z
N MET A 1 35.57 -46.55 -20.38
CA MET A 1 34.55 -46.45 -21.44
C MET A 1 33.18 -46.68 -20.82
N MET A 2 32.46 -45.60 -20.49
CA MET A 2 31.02 -45.62 -20.19
C MET A 2 30.44 -44.29 -20.68
N GLY A 3 29.44 -44.38 -21.55
CA GLY A 3 28.90 -43.27 -22.34
C GLY A 3 27.83 -42.46 -21.61
N PHE A 4 27.91 -41.14 -21.76
CA PHE A 4 26.89 -40.18 -21.36
C PHE A 4 25.84 -40.03 -22.47
N LYS A 5 24.56 -40.15 -22.12
CA LYS A 5 23.41 -39.80 -22.98
C LYS A 5 22.92 -38.39 -22.62
N CYS A 6 22.95 -37.48 -23.58
CA CYS A 6 22.24 -36.20 -23.54
C CYS A 6 20.72 -36.41 -23.72
N PRO A 7 19.86 -35.60 -23.06
CA PRO A 7 18.45 -35.52 -23.39
C PRO A 7 18.16 -34.51 -24.53
N PRO A 8 17.04 -34.69 -25.27
CA PRO A 8 16.77 -34.00 -26.52
C PRO A 8 16.18 -32.60 -26.33
N SER A 9 16.59 -31.70 -27.23
CA SER A 9 16.01 -30.38 -27.52
C SER A 9 14.82 -30.51 -28.47
N GLU A 10 13.76 -29.70 -28.27
CA GLU A 10 12.84 -29.20 -29.30
C GLU A 10 11.73 -28.32 -28.65
N PRO A 11 10.96 -27.48 -29.39
CA PRO A 11 11.24 -26.87 -30.70
C PRO A 11 10.96 -25.35 -30.74
N THR A 12 11.59 -24.73 -31.75
CA THR A 12 11.40 -23.38 -32.26
C THR A 12 9.97 -23.15 -32.80
N LEU A 13 9.31 -22.07 -32.40
CA LEU A 13 8.03 -21.64 -32.98
C LEU A 13 8.25 -20.45 -33.92
N LEU A 14 7.90 -20.70 -35.18
CA LEU A 14 8.02 -19.83 -36.34
C LEU A 14 7.05 -18.65 -36.32
N LEU A 15 7.53 -17.54 -36.88
CA LEU A 15 6.77 -16.38 -37.37
C LEU A 15 5.61 -16.78 -38.30
N ALA A 16 4.44 -16.19 -38.07
CA ALA A 16 3.41 -16.03 -39.10
C ALA A 16 3.07 -14.55 -39.23
N ALA A 17 3.51 -13.96 -40.33
CA ALA A 17 3.06 -12.67 -40.85
C ALA A 17 1.67 -12.86 -41.48
N ASN A 18 0.73 -11.96 -41.20
CA ASN A 18 -0.47 -11.81 -42.02
C ASN A 18 -0.50 -10.39 -42.59
N SER A 19 -0.20 -10.31 -43.88
CA SER A 19 -0.56 -9.21 -44.77
C SER A 19 -1.94 -9.50 -45.34
N LEU A 20 -2.86 -8.53 -45.27
CA LEU A 20 -3.95 -8.40 -46.24
C LEU A 20 -4.21 -6.91 -46.45
N GLY A 21 -3.94 -6.48 -47.67
CA GLY A 21 -4.27 -5.16 -48.18
C GLY A 21 -5.63 -5.14 -48.89
N ASN A 22 -6.04 -3.90 -49.15
CA ASN A 22 -6.96 -3.42 -50.19
C ASN A 22 -8.43 -3.83 -50.15
N ALA A 23 -9.30 -2.83 -49.95
CA ALA A 23 -10.26 -2.44 -50.98
C ALA A 23 -10.82 -1.02 -50.73
N CYS A 24 -10.49 -0.13 -51.66
CA CYS A 24 -11.14 1.15 -51.90
C CYS A 24 -12.45 0.89 -52.65
N VAL A 25 -13.59 1.39 -52.16
CA VAL A 25 -14.83 1.49 -52.94
C VAL A 25 -15.40 2.90 -52.80
N ARG A 26 -15.35 3.62 -53.93
CA ARG A 26 -16.10 4.83 -54.25
C ARG A 26 -17.48 4.43 -54.79
N GLN A 27 -18.55 4.99 -54.23
CA GLN A 27 -19.87 5.28 -54.83
C GLN A 27 -20.71 5.89 -53.69
N GLY A 28 -21.57 6.89 -53.82
CA GLY A 28 -22.07 7.65 -54.95
C GLY A 28 -23.05 8.69 -54.37
N ARG A 29 -23.17 9.80 -55.11
CA ARG A 29 -23.99 10.99 -54.91
C ARG A 29 -25.51 10.67 -54.88
N ARG A 30 -26.30 11.31 -54.00
CA ARG A 30 -27.66 11.82 -54.34
C ARG A 30 -28.23 12.81 -53.31
N GLU A 31 -28.99 13.73 -53.90
CA GLU A 31 -29.60 14.97 -53.42
C GLU A 31 -30.74 14.81 -52.39
N GLY A 32 -30.98 15.90 -51.63
CA GLY A 32 -32.28 16.58 -51.61
C GLY A 32 -33.31 16.13 -50.57
N GLY A 33 -33.60 16.99 -49.59
CA GLY A 33 -34.77 16.81 -48.71
C GLY A 33 -34.90 17.88 -47.63
N SER A 34 -35.47 19.03 -47.98
CA SER A 34 -35.98 20.05 -47.04
C SER A 34 -37.27 19.55 -46.38
N ARG A 35 -37.39 19.67 -45.05
CA ARG A 35 -38.67 19.88 -44.35
C ARG A 35 -38.46 20.50 -42.96
N THR A 36 -39.31 21.48 -42.72
CA THR A 36 -39.50 22.35 -41.57
C THR A 36 -40.19 21.67 -40.38
N GLY A 37 -39.91 22.15 -39.16
CA GLY A 37 -40.96 22.38 -38.14
C GLY A 37 -40.80 21.73 -36.76
N HIS A 38 -40.53 22.59 -35.76
CA HIS A 38 -41.02 22.59 -34.36
C HIS A 38 -40.55 21.47 -33.39
N VAL A 39 -40.43 21.62 -32.06
CA VAL A 39 -40.50 22.67 -31.03
C VAL A 39 -39.98 21.99 -29.74
N PHE A 40 -39.20 22.72 -28.93
CA PHE A 40 -38.89 22.54 -27.49
C PHE A 40 -38.73 21.13 -26.88
N GLY A 41 -37.50 20.85 -26.42
CA GLY A 41 -37.20 19.92 -25.34
C GLY A 41 -35.85 20.26 -24.71
N LEU A 42 -35.86 20.88 -23.53
CA LEU A 42 -34.67 21.10 -22.69
C LEU A 42 -34.17 19.73 -22.20
N GLY A 43 -33.35 19.08 -23.02
CA GLY A 43 -32.58 17.89 -22.66
C GLY A 43 -31.21 18.30 -22.15
N PHE A 44 -30.96 18.04 -20.86
CA PHE A 44 -29.63 18.13 -20.26
C PHE A 44 -28.72 17.07 -20.89
N THR A 45 -27.92 17.46 -21.89
CA THR A 45 -26.91 16.59 -22.49
C THR A 45 -25.70 16.52 -21.55
N VAL A 46 -25.61 15.45 -20.77
CA VAL A 46 -24.38 15.10 -20.04
C VAL A 46 -23.37 14.61 -21.07
N LEU A 47 -22.38 15.44 -21.37
CA LEU A 47 -21.23 15.07 -22.21
C LEU A 47 -20.36 14.09 -21.40
N VAL A 48 -20.51 12.79 -21.64
CA VAL A 48 -19.60 11.78 -21.10
C VAL A 48 -18.33 11.78 -21.96
N TYR A 49 -17.26 12.39 -21.44
CA TYR A 49 -15.92 12.24 -22.00
C TYR A 49 -15.43 10.80 -21.74
N ILE A 50 -15.54 9.94 -22.76
CA ILE A 50 -14.89 8.63 -22.75
C ILE A 50 -13.42 8.85 -23.10
N PHE A 51 -12.57 8.92 -22.07
CA PHE A 51 -11.12 8.81 -22.25
C PHE A 51 -10.78 7.35 -22.60
N HIS A 52 -10.38 7.13 -23.84
CA HIS A 52 -9.81 5.86 -24.29
C HIS A 52 -8.34 5.80 -23.83
N VAL A 53 -8.09 5.24 -22.64
CA VAL A 53 -6.73 4.98 -22.15
C VAL A 53 -6.34 3.56 -22.55
N SER A 54 -5.25 3.48 -23.31
CA SER A 54 -4.69 2.23 -23.82
C SER A 54 -4.32 1.27 -22.69
N ARG A 55 -4.68 -0.01 -22.85
CA ARG A 55 -4.49 -1.09 -21.88
C ARG A 55 -3.01 -1.44 -21.68
N GLY A 56 -2.37 -0.80 -20.71
CA GLY A 56 -1.21 -1.33 -20.00
C GLY A 56 -1.64 -1.78 -18.60
N CYS A 57 -1.15 -2.92 -18.12
CA CYS A 57 -1.48 -3.52 -16.83
C CYS A 57 -1.30 -2.56 -15.63
N PHE A 58 -2.30 -1.74 -15.34
CA PHE A 58 -2.47 -1.12 -14.03
C PHE A 58 -3.00 -2.19 -13.08
N SER A 59 -2.29 -2.45 -11.97
CA SER A 59 -2.93 -2.98 -10.77
C SER A 59 -4.02 -1.97 -10.39
N ASN A 60 -5.25 -2.22 -10.84
CA ASN A 60 -6.41 -1.35 -10.66
C ASN A 60 -6.88 -1.40 -9.21
N ILE A 61 -6.22 -0.65 -8.33
CA ILE A 61 -6.90 -0.11 -7.15
C ILE A 61 -7.86 0.96 -7.73
N LEU A 62 -9.13 0.61 -7.82
CA LEU A 62 -10.16 1.56 -8.22
C LEU A 62 -10.26 2.62 -7.12
N TRP A 63 -9.80 3.82 -7.42
CA TRP A 63 -9.88 4.98 -6.54
C TRP A 63 -11.34 5.31 -6.24
N LEU A 64 -11.81 4.88 -5.07
CA LEU A 64 -13.03 5.44 -4.48
C LEU A 64 -12.67 6.81 -3.96
N TYR A 65 -12.85 7.82 -4.81
CA TYR A 65 -12.77 9.21 -4.40
C TYR A 65 -13.90 9.47 -3.38
N VAL A 66 -13.56 9.41 -2.10
CA VAL A 66 -14.44 9.90 -1.03
C VAL A 66 -14.14 11.38 -0.90
N ASP A 67 -15.14 12.22 -1.18
CA ASP A 67 -15.03 13.67 -1.03
C ASP A 67 -14.62 14.01 0.42
N PRO A 68 -13.44 14.63 0.63
CA PRO A 68 -12.98 14.98 1.97
C PRO A 68 -13.92 15.91 2.75
N SER A 69 -14.76 16.69 2.04
CA SER A 69 -15.75 17.58 2.67
C SER A 69 -16.88 16.79 3.34
N GLN A 70 -17.32 15.69 2.74
CA GLN A 70 -18.33 14.79 3.28
C GLN A 70 -17.84 14.10 4.56
N LEU A 71 -16.56 13.70 4.59
CA LEU A 71 -15.96 13.10 5.79
C LEU A 71 -15.88 14.11 6.94
N LYS A 72 -15.41 15.35 6.68
CA LYS A 72 -15.39 16.42 7.69
C LYS A 72 -16.79 16.76 8.20
N GLN A 73 -17.80 16.78 7.33
CA GLN A 73 -19.20 17.00 7.73
C GLN A 73 -19.72 15.86 8.61
N ARG A 74 -19.45 14.60 8.26
CA ARG A 74 -19.80 13.43 9.09
C ARG A 74 -19.13 13.46 10.47
N MET A 75 -17.83 13.73 10.53
CA MET A 75 -17.11 13.82 11.80
C MET A 75 -17.61 15.00 12.67
N SER A 76 -17.95 16.13 12.05
CA SER A 76 -18.49 17.29 12.78
C SER A 76 -19.90 17.02 13.33
N ALA A 77 -20.75 16.35 12.55
CA ALA A 77 -22.10 15.98 12.97
C ALA A 77 -22.08 14.95 14.12
N GLU A 78 -21.16 13.97 14.08
CA GLU A 78 -21.03 12.97 15.12
C GLU A 78 -20.50 13.56 16.44
N LYS A 79 -19.62 14.56 16.37
CA LYS A 79 -19.11 15.28 17.56
C LYS A 79 -20.22 16.04 18.30
N ALA A 80 -21.25 16.51 17.58
CA ALA A 80 -22.41 17.20 18.17
C ALA A 80 -23.42 16.24 18.83
N ALA A 81 -23.40 14.95 18.51
CA ALA A 81 -24.40 13.97 18.94
C ALA A 81 -23.96 13.07 20.11
N ARG A 82 -22.80 13.33 20.75
CA ARG A 82 -22.27 12.44 21.81
C ARG A 82 -23.05 12.59 23.13
N PRO A 83 -23.76 11.54 23.61
CA PRO A 83 -24.22 11.50 24.99
C PRO A 83 -23.03 11.39 25.97
N SER A 84 -23.24 11.90 27.18
CA SER A 84 -22.28 11.85 28.29
C SER A 84 -21.73 10.42 28.52
N LEU A 85 -20.40 10.29 28.47
CA LEU A 85 -19.62 9.06 28.61
C LEU A 85 -19.80 8.32 29.96
N ALA A 86 -20.49 8.92 30.93
CA ALA A 86 -20.69 8.34 32.26
C ALA A 86 -21.64 7.12 32.27
N LEU A 87 -22.41 6.87 31.21
CA LEU A 87 -23.49 5.87 31.20
C LEU A 87 -23.11 4.46 30.69
N LEU A 88 -21.91 4.27 30.12
CA LEU A 88 -21.54 2.99 29.49
C LEU A 88 -20.70 2.04 30.36
N ASN A 89 -20.21 2.47 31.52
CA ASN A 89 -19.29 1.66 32.35
C ASN A 89 -19.95 0.58 33.24
N ASN A 90 -21.27 0.40 33.21
CA ASN A 90 -21.98 -0.46 34.19
C ASN A 90 -22.38 -1.86 33.70
N LEU A 91 -21.87 -2.35 32.56
CA LEU A 91 -22.41 -3.58 31.93
C LEU A 91 -21.46 -4.79 31.79
N SER A 92 -20.25 -4.81 32.37
CA SER A 92 -19.30 -5.93 32.18
C SER A 92 -18.98 -6.71 33.47
N GLY A 93 -19.94 -7.51 33.96
CA GLY A 93 -19.79 -8.43 35.10
C GLY A 93 -19.53 -9.90 34.71
N GLY A 94 -18.63 -10.17 33.77
CA GLY A 94 -18.33 -11.53 33.28
C GLY A 94 -16.95 -12.06 33.73
N LYS A 95 -16.91 -13.28 34.28
CA LYS A 95 -15.69 -13.97 34.74
C LYS A 95 -14.65 -14.17 33.62
N GLY A 96 -13.48 -13.52 33.77
CA GLY A 96 -12.16 -14.13 33.62
C GLY A 96 -11.71 -14.62 32.25
N ALA A 97 -11.96 -13.89 31.16
CA ALA A 97 -11.03 -13.95 30.04
C ALA A 97 -9.77 -13.19 30.48
N ALA A 98 -8.59 -13.83 30.42
CA ALA A 98 -7.33 -13.11 30.56
C ALA A 98 -7.37 -11.93 29.57
N SER A 99 -7.34 -10.70 30.08
CA SER A 99 -7.43 -9.54 29.19
C SER A 99 -6.26 -9.60 28.23
N PHE A 100 -6.53 -9.38 26.94
CA PHE A 100 -5.49 -9.20 25.92
C PHE A 100 -4.40 -8.20 26.38
N THR A 101 -4.79 -7.26 27.23
CA THR A 101 -3.91 -6.36 27.99
C THR A 101 -3.31 -7.05 29.22
N GLU A 102 -2.47 -8.06 29.04
CA GLU A 102 -1.54 -8.42 30.11
C GLU A 102 -0.75 -7.15 30.48
N LYS A 103 -0.61 -6.86 31.77
CA LYS A 103 0.09 -5.65 32.20
C LYS A 103 1.56 -5.81 31.84
N LEU A 104 1.98 -5.13 30.77
CA LEU A 104 3.40 -4.99 30.42
C LEU A 104 4.15 -4.37 31.60
N ASP A 105 5.35 -4.85 31.88
CA ASP A 105 6.25 -4.17 32.78
C ASP A 105 6.69 -2.81 32.18
N ALA A 106 7.28 -1.94 33.00
CA ALA A 106 7.60 -0.58 32.59
C ALA A 106 8.63 -0.52 31.43
N GLU A 107 9.54 -1.49 31.35
CA GLU A 107 10.56 -1.56 30.30
C GLU A 107 9.94 -2.04 28.99
N ALA A 108 9.16 -3.11 29.04
CA ALA A 108 8.41 -3.63 27.90
C ALA A 108 7.41 -2.60 27.34
N LEU A 109 6.73 -1.83 28.20
CA LEU A 109 5.82 -0.76 27.78
C LEU A 109 6.59 0.41 27.12
N ALA A 110 7.75 0.78 27.64
CA ALA A 110 8.60 1.81 27.05
C ALA A 110 9.08 1.38 25.65
N PHE A 111 9.54 0.14 25.51
CA PHE A 111 9.93 -0.44 24.23
C PHE A 111 8.75 -0.49 23.25
N PHE A 112 7.58 -0.95 23.70
CA PHE A 112 6.36 -0.99 22.89
C PHE A 112 6.00 0.39 22.33
N ASN A 113 6.03 1.42 23.19
CA ASN A 113 5.78 2.81 22.81
C ASN A 113 6.81 3.34 21.82
N GLU A 114 8.09 2.97 21.97
CA GLU A 114 9.12 3.36 21.00
C GLU A 114 8.81 2.78 19.61
N VAL A 115 8.51 1.48 19.54
CA VAL A 115 8.19 0.81 18.27
C VAL A 115 6.92 1.37 17.66
N SER A 116 5.86 1.61 18.44
CA SER A 116 4.59 2.14 17.95
C SER A 116 4.68 3.58 17.42
N LYS A 117 5.73 4.33 17.78
CA LYS A 117 5.97 5.66 17.21
C LYS A 117 6.84 5.67 15.95
N ARG A 118 7.42 4.53 15.55
CA ARG A 118 8.12 4.38 14.25
C ARG A 118 7.13 4.45 13.08
N PRO A 119 7.58 4.69 11.83
CA PRO A 119 6.70 4.62 10.66
C PRO A 119 5.97 3.26 10.55
N PHE A 120 4.76 3.25 10.00
CA PHE A 120 3.94 2.02 9.89
C PHE A 120 4.70 0.83 9.26
N SER A 121 5.51 1.08 8.23
CA SER A 121 6.37 0.07 7.60
C SER A 121 7.36 -0.58 8.57
N GLN A 122 7.97 0.21 9.47
CA GLN A 122 8.91 -0.30 10.47
C GLN A 122 8.19 -1.04 11.60
N GLN A 123 6.99 -0.61 11.97
CA GLN A 123 6.12 -1.37 12.88
C GLN A 123 5.77 -2.74 12.30
N ALA A 124 5.45 -2.79 11.00
CA ALA A 124 5.16 -4.03 10.29
C ALA A 124 6.37 -4.97 10.27
N VAL A 125 7.57 -4.43 9.99
CA VAL A 125 8.81 -5.22 10.00
C VAL A 125 9.13 -5.77 11.40
N ALA A 126 8.93 -4.97 12.45
CA ALA A 126 9.12 -5.45 13.83
C ALA A 126 8.19 -6.62 14.15
N PHE A 127 6.90 -6.50 13.80
CA PHE A 127 5.92 -7.57 13.94
C PHE A 127 6.30 -8.82 13.12
N LEU A 128 6.63 -8.64 11.84
CA LEU A 128 6.98 -9.74 10.95
C LEU A 128 8.24 -10.48 11.38
N ASN A 129 9.24 -9.78 11.93
CA ASN A 129 10.44 -10.43 12.46
C ASN A 129 10.13 -11.27 13.71
N ALA A 130 9.31 -10.73 14.62
CA ALA A 130 8.94 -11.42 15.86
C ALA A 130 8.09 -12.69 15.61
N TYR A 131 7.23 -12.67 14.59
CA TYR A 131 6.24 -13.71 14.32
C TYR A 131 6.39 -14.37 12.94
N TRP A 132 7.59 -14.30 12.33
CA TRP A 132 7.81 -14.83 10.98
C TRP A 132 7.38 -16.29 10.81
N PRO A 133 7.74 -17.22 11.72
CA PRO A 133 7.32 -18.63 11.60
C PRO A 133 5.80 -18.81 11.52
N GLU A 134 5.04 -17.97 12.23
CA GLU A 134 3.59 -18.08 12.37
C GLU A 134 2.83 -17.28 11.29
N VAL A 135 3.36 -16.15 10.81
CA VAL A 135 2.62 -15.20 9.94
C VAL A 135 3.22 -14.95 8.56
N LYS A 136 4.32 -15.61 8.16
CA LYS A 136 4.94 -15.41 6.83
C LYS A 136 3.96 -15.55 5.65
N ASP A 137 2.98 -16.45 5.76
CA ASP A 137 1.99 -16.70 4.69
C ASP A 137 0.96 -15.57 4.59
N GLU A 138 0.88 -14.70 5.60
CA GLU A 138 0.01 -13.52 5.66
C GLU A 138 0.76 -12.23 5.28
N ALA A 139 2.09 -12.30 5.08
CA ALA A 139 2.94 -11.13 4.85
C ALA A 139 2.50 -10.32 3.61
N GLU A 140 2.08 -10.99 2.53
CA GLU A 140 1.57 -10.34 1.33
C GLU A 140 0.28 -9.55 1.61
N PHE A 141 -0.61 -10.05 2.48
CA PHE A 141 -1.79 -9.29 2.88
C PHE A 141 -1.41 -8.08 3.74
N ILE A 142 -0.51 -8.27 4.70
CA ILE A 142 -0.03 -7.18 5.57
C ILE A 142 0.55 -6.04 4.73
N TYR A 143 1.37 -6.35 3.73
CA TYR A 143 1.97 -5.37 2.83
C TYR A 143 0.95 -4.75 1.86
N SER A 144 0.23 -5.57 1.09
CA SER A 144 -0.56 -5.10 -0.06
C SER A 144 -1.96 -4.62 0.29
N ALA A 145 -2.51 -4.99 1.46
CA ALA A 145 -3.84 -4.60 1.92
C ALA A 145 -3.77 -3.81 3.23
N GLY A 146 -3.25 -4.41 4.31
CA GLY A 146 -3.24 -3.78 5.64
C GLY A 146 -2.49 -2.45 5.64
N TRP A 147 -1.24 -2.45 5.20
CA TRP A 147 -0.37 -1.28 5.20
C TRP A 147 -0.84 -0.20 4.21
N GLU A 148 -1.25 -0.58 3.00
CA GLU A 148 -1.79 0.36 2.03
C GLU A 148 -3.04 1.08 2.56
N VAL A 149 -4.03 0.35 3.09
CA VAL A 149 -5.26 0.95 3.62
C VAL A 149 -4.98 1.85 4.83
N MET A 150 -4.05 1.45 5.71
CA MET A 150 -3.60 2.26 6.85
C MET A 150 -2.97 3.59 6.40
N LYS A 151 -2.05 3.56 5.42
CA LYS A 151 -1.45 4.77 4.85
C LYS A 151 -2.50 5.68 4.22
N TYR A 152 -3.46 5.14 3.47
CA TYR A 152 -4.51 5.96 2.86
C TYR A 152 -5.42 6.61 3.91
N ALA A 153 -5.73 5.91 5.02
CA ALA A 153 -6.46 6.51 6.12
C ALA A 153 -5.72 7.70 6.74
N ASP A 154 -4.41 7.55 7.02
CA ASP A 154 -3.57 8.63 7.53
C ASP A 154 -3.39 9.78 6.51
N MET A 155 -3.18 9.45 5.23
CA MET A 155 -3.13 10.42 4.12
C MET A 155 -4.41 11.28 4.08
N HIS A 156 -5.58 10.65 4.21
CA HIS A 156 -6.86 11.36 4.25
C HIS A 156 -6.98 12.27 5.48
N ALA A 157 -6.55 11.80 6.65
CA ALA A 157 -6.54 12.61 7.87
C ALA A 157 -5.63 13.84 7.73
N LYS A 158 -4.47 13.68 7.09
CA LYS A 158 -3.50 14.75 6.80
C LYS A 158 -3.88 15.62 5.59
N GLY A 159 -4.92 15.28 4.84
CA GLY A 159 -5.32 16.00 3.62
C GLY A 159 -4.37 15.82 2.44
N ILE A 160 -3.59 14.74 2.42
CA ILE A 160 -2.63 14.40 1.35
C ILE A 160 -3.31 13.45 0.37
N GLN A 161 -3.35 13.82 -0.91
CA GLN A 161 -4.02 13.02 -1.95
C GLN A 161 -3.06 12.13 -2.75
N LEU A 162 -1.78 12.48 -2.77
CA LEU A 162 -0.78 11.87 -3.64
C LEU A 162 0.28 11.17 -2.80
N ILE A 163 0.44 9.86 -3.02
CA ILE A 163 1.33 9.00 -2.22
C ILE A 163 2.79 9.46 -2.22
N TYR A 164 3.28 10.05 -3.31
CA TYR A 164 4.67 10.54 -3.37
C TYR A 164 4.90 11.79 -2.51
N LYS A 165 3.83 12.51 -2.14
CA LYS A 165 3.86 13.67 -1.20
C LYS A 165 3.60 13.25 0.24
N TYR A 166 3.34 11.98 0.49
CA TYR A 166 3.04 11.46 1.81
C TYR A 166 4.34 11.15 2.56
N ASP A 167 4.46 11.73 3.75
CA ASP A 167 5.43 11.31 4.77
C ASP A 167 4.71 10.35 5.73
N GLU A 168 5.22 9.13 5.81
CA GLU A 168 4.58 8.01 6.51
C GLU A 168 4.31 8.33 7.98
N GLY A 169 3.08 8.08 8.44
CA GLY A 169 2.65 8.22 9.82
C GLY A 169 3.00 7.00 10.69
N ASN A 170 2.51 7.03 11.92
CA ASN A 170 2.79 6.03 12.95
C ASN A 170 1.55 5.58 13.74
N ASP A 171 0.55 6.44 13.92
CA ASP A 171 -0.71 6.12 14.59
C ASP A 171 -1.91 6.86 14.00
N LEU A 172 -3.11 6.37 14.31
CA LEU A 172 -4.39 6.98 13.98
C LEU A 172 -5.19 7.24 15.25
N ASP A 173 -5.91 8.36 15.35
CA ASP A 173 -6.95 8.49 16.38
C ASP A 173 -8.11 7.49 16.16
N PHE A 174 -9.00 7.32 17.14
CA PHE A 174 -10.10 6.34 17.01
C PHE A 174 -11.09 6.59 15.87
N ASP A 175 -11.30 7.84 15.45
CA ASP A 175 -12.23 8.15 14.36
C ASP A 175 -11.60 7.77 13.01
N ILE A 176 -10.30 8.03 12.82
CA ILE A 176 -9.55 7.61 11.64
C ILE A 176 -9.25 6.10 11.68
N GLY A 177 -8.99 5.53 12.86
CA GLY A 177 -8.86 4.08 13.07
C GLY A 177 -10.14 3.35 12.68
N LEU A 178 -11.31 3.85 13.05
CA LEU A 178 -12.60 3.34 12.57
C LEU A 178 -12.68 3.37 11.03
N TYR A 179 -12.33 4.50 10.41
CA TYR A 179 -12.31 4.63 8.95
C TYR A 179 -11.38 3.60 8.29
N PHE A 180 -10.20 3.36 8.86
CA PHE A 180 -9.27 2.31 8.41
C PHE A 180 -9.92 0.93 8.40
N TYR A 181 -10.54 0.49 9.50
CA TYR A 181 -11.18 -0.83 9.56
C TYR A 181 -12.36 -0.95 8.59
N GLU A 182 -13.18 0.09 8.43
CA GLU A 182 -14.27 0.11 7.46
C GLU A 182 -13.76 -0.02 6.02
N GLN A 183 -12.68 0.70 5.67
CA GLN A 183 -12.07 0.58 4.34
C GLN A 183 -11.43 -0.78 4.12
N LEU A 184 -10.82 -1.38 5.14
CA LEU A 184 -10.19 -2.70 5.02
C LEU A 184 -11.25 -3.79 4.77
N ASN A 185 -12.36 -3.76 5.50
CA ASN A 185 -13.49 -4.66 5.25
C ASN A 185 -14.06 -4.47 3.83
N LYS A 186 -14.28 -3.22 3.42
CA LYS A 186 -14.74 -2.91 2.06
C LYS A 186 -13.76 -3.42 0.99
N PHE A 187 -12.45 -3.32 1.25
CA PHE A 187 -11.42 -3.80 0.34
C PHE A 187 -11.50 -5.32 0.15
N VAL A 188 -11.60 -6.10 1.22
CA VAL A 188 -11.66 -7.58 1.14
C VAL A 188 -12.99 -8.09 0.58
N ASP A 189 -14.07 -7.33 0.76
CA ASP A 189 -15.40 -7.68 0.25
C ASP A 189 -15.55 -7.42 -1.26
N ASP A 190 -14.75 -6.53 -1.85
CA ASP A 190 -14.78 -6.26 -3.28
C ASP A 190 -14.39 -7.53 -4.08
N SER A 191 -15.26 -7.92 -5.01
CA SER A 191 -15.03 -8.99 -5.98
C SER A 191 -13.69 -8.93 -6.71
N LYS A 192 -13.15 -7.73 -6.97
CA LYS A 192 -11.85 -7.52 -7.64
C LYS A 192 -10.68 -7.97 -6.76
N ASN A 193 -10.89 -7.99 -5.46
CA ASN A 193 -9.92 -8.33 -4.44
C ASN A 193 -10.15 -9.73 -3.87
N ALA A 194 -10.96 -10.57 -4.54
CA ALA A 194 -11.28 -11.92 -4.07
C ALA A 194 -10.05 -12.80 -3.76
N LYS A 195 -8.91 -12.56 -4.42
CA LYS A 195 -7.64 -13.24 -4.11
C LYS A 195 -7.21 -13.06 -2.65
N TYR A 196 -7.56 -11.94 -2.02
CA TYR A 196 -7.18 -11.66 -0.64
C TYR A 196 -8.05 -12.39 0.38
N LYS A 197 -9.16 -13.03 -0.04
CA LYS A 197 -9.97 -13.89 0.84
C LYS A 197 -9.27 -15.19 1.22
N ALA A 198 -8.20 -15.55 0.50
CA ALA A 198 -7.37 -16.72 0.82
C ALA A 198 -6.57 -16.54 2.13
N PHE A 199 -6.33 -15.30 2.56
CA PHE A 199 -5.62 -14.95 3.78
C PHE A 199 -6.58 -14.98 4.97
N THR A 200 -6.95 -16.18 5.42
CA THR A 200 -8.06 -16.37 6.36
C THR A 200 -7.82 -15.72 7.71
N ARG A 201 -6.57 -15.71 8.21
CA ARG A 201 -6.24 -15.08 9.51
C ARG A 201 -6.20 -13.55 9.40
N SER A 202 -5.99 -13.03 8.19
CA SER A 202 -5.97 -11.60 7.90
C SER A 202 -7.34 -10.97 7.65
N GLN A 203 -8.43 -11.75 7.62
CA GLN A 203 -9.74 -11.17 7.33
C GLN A 203 -10.20 -10.27 8.49
N PRO A 204 -10.55 -9.00 8.23
CA PRO A 204 -11.13 -8.14 9.24
C PRO A 204 -12.55 -8.58 9.59
N GLU A 205 -12.99 -8.24 10.80
CA GLU A 205 -14.38 -8.43 11.22
C GLU A 205 -15.20 -7.17 10.96
N MET A 206 -16.41 -7.30 10.39
CA MET A 206 -17.33 -6.19 10.26
C MET A 206 -18.04 -5.89 11.58
N MET A 207 -18.01 -4.63 12.00
CA MET A 207 -18.64 -4.17 13.25
C MET A 207 -19.32 -2.82 13.06
N THR A 208 -20.26 -2.49 13.95
CA THR A 208 -20.81 -1.14 14.01
C THR A 208 -19.79 -0.17 14.59
N SER A 209 -19.92 1.13 14.27
CA SER A 209 -18.99 2.17 14.75
C SER A 209 -18.88 2.22 16.28
N LEU A 210 -19.99 2.01 17.01
CA LEU A 210 -20.00 1.95 18.47
C LEU A 210 -19.18 0.76 19.00
N LYS A 211 -19.42 -0.44 18.44
CA LYS A 211 -18.68 -1.65 18.84
C LYS A 211 -17.21 -1.57 18.49
N ARG A 212 -16.88 -1.05 17.31
CA ARG A 212 -15.48 -0.87 16.86
C ARG A 212 -14.74 0.10 17.78
N LYS A 213 -15.33 1.25 18.14
CA LYS A 213 -14.71 2.19 19.09
C LYS A 213 -14.54 1.61 20.50
N GLN A 214 -15.49 0.80 20.95
CA GLN A 214 -15.35 0.06 22.20
C GLN A 214 -14.19 -0.94 22.11
N GLU A 215 -14.12 -1.71 21.03
CA GLU A 215 -13.05 -2.67 20.80
C GLU A 215 -11.66 -2.03 20.69
N LEU A 216 -11.57 -0.88 20.01
CA LEU A 216 -10.33 -0.10 19.92
C LEU A 216 -9.83 0.25 21.33
N ARG A 217 -10.71 0.80 22.17
CA ARG A 217 -10.38 1.18 23.56
C ARG A 217 -10.04 0.00 24.45
N ASP A 218 -10.83 -1.06 24.38
CA ASP A 218 -10.78 -2.14 25.36
C ASP A 218 -9.73 -3.21 25.01
N LYS A 219 -9.33 -3.31 23.73
CA LYS A 219 -8.48 -4.41 23.23
C LYS A 219 -7.32 -3.98 22.33
N VAL A 220 -7.47 -2.93 21.51
CA VAL A 220 -6.46 -2.59 20.48
C VAL A 220 -5.45 -1.57 20.99
N ASP A 221 -5.91 -0.52 21.67
CA ASP A 221 -5.08 0.53 22.28
C ASP A 221 -4.40 -0.04 23.54
N VAL A 222 -3.21 -0.63 23.35
CA VAL A 222 -2.50 -1.37 24.39
C VAL A 222 -1.86 -0.42 25.40
N ASN A 223 -1.39 0.75 24.93
CA ASN A 223 -0.71 1.73 25.74
C ASN A 223 -1.66 2.82 26.31
N PHE A 224 -2.96 2.74 26.01
CA PHE A 224 -4.01 3.66 26.45
C PHE A 224 -3.76 5.13 26.03
N ASP A 225 -3.13 5.35 24.88
CA ASP A 225 -2.85 6.70 24.36
C ASP A 225 -3.99 7.30 23.53
N GLY A 226 -5.09 6.55 23.36
CA GLY A 226 -6.27 6.95 22.60
C GLY A 226 -6.04 6.90 21.09
N ARG A 227 -4.99 6.20 20.64
CA ARG A 227 -4.63 6.03 19.25
C ARG A 227 -4.42 4.56 18.92
N VAL A 228 -4.18 4.29 17.64
CA VAL A 228 -4.03 2.96 17.08
C VAL A 228 -2.86 2.98 16.12
N GLY A 229 -1.75 2.38 16.51
CA GLY A 229 -0.62 2.08 15.66
C GLY A 229 -0.90 0.89 14.73
N PHE A 230 -0.08 0.74 13.69
CA PHE A 230 -0.15 -0.46 12.83
C PHE A 230 0.28 -1.72 13.60
N LEU A 231 1.23 -1.61 14.53
CA LEU A 231 1.62 -2.71 15.43
C LEU A 231 0.43 -3.20 16.26
N GLU A 232 -0.34 -2.30 16.85
CA GLU A 232 -1.52 -2.64 17.67
C GLU A 232 -2.61 -3.33 16.85
N TYR A 233 -2.87 -2.83 15.64
CA TYR A 233 -3.73 -3.51 14.67
C TYR A 233 -3.25 -4.94 14.39
N LEU A 234 -1.95 -5.13 14.10
CA LEU A 234 -1.38 -6.44 13.77
C LEU A 234 -1.49 -7.41 14.96
N LEU A 235 -1.10 -6.98 16.16
CA LEU A 235 -1.18 -7.82 17.36
C LEU A 235 -2.62 -8.23 17.66
N TYR A 236 -3.59 -7.34 17.45
CA TYR A 236 -5.00 -7.68 17.65
C TYR A 236 -5.57 -8.59 16.55
N GLN A 237 -5.21 -8.35 15.29
CA GLN A 237 -5.66 -9.15 14.14
C GLN A 237 -5.12 -10.59 14.24
N TYR A 238 -3.87 -10.75 14.67
CA TYR A 238 -3.18 -12.05 14.80
C TYR A 238 -3.12 -12.55 16.24
N LYS A 239 -4.11 -12.20 17.07
CA LYS A 239 -4.16 -12.50 18.51
C LYS A 239 -4.18 -13.99 18.87
N ASP A 240 -4.39 -14.88 17.90
CA ASP A 240 -4.29 -16.33 18.07
C ASP A 240 -2.83 -16.80 18.23
N VAL A 241 -1.88 -16.05 17.68
CA VAL A 241 -0.44 -16.36 17.73
C VAL A 241 0.42 -15.22 18.31
N ALA A 242 -0.14 -14.02 18.48
CA ALA A 242 0.56 -12.83 18.91
C ALA A 242 -0.13 -12.12 20.07
N ASN A 243 0.66 -11.52 20.96
CA ASN A 243 0.16 -10.61 21.99
C ASN A 243 1.25 -9.59 22.36
N PRO A 244 0.92 -8.49 23.07
CA PRO A 244 1.92 -7.46 23.37
C PRO A 244 3.09 -7.92 24.24
N ALA A 245 2.85 -8.78 25.24
CA ALA A 245 3.90 -9.25 26.15
C ALA A 245 4.89 -10.16 25.41
N ASP A 246 4.38 -11.14 24.66
CA ASP A 246 5.20 -12.02 23.81
C ASP A 246 5.94 -11.23 22.73
N PHE A 247 5.31 -10.22 22.13
CA PHE A 247 5.97 -9.34 21.16
C PHE A 247 7.18 -8.63 21.76
N CYS A 248 7.03 -8.00 22.93
CA CYS A 248 8.15 -7.33 23.60
C CYS A 248 9.26 -8.33 23.92
N HIS A 249 8.93 -9.51 24.46
CA HIS A 249 9.91 -10.57 24.72
C HIS A 249 10.69 -10.98 23.46
N ARG A 250 9.98 -11.18 22.34
CA ARG A 250 10.54 -11.58 21.05
C ARG A 250 11.23 -10.46 20.28
N SER A 251 11.08 -9.19 20.66
CA SER A 251 11.61 -8.07 19.87
C SER A 251 12.62 -7.20 20.62
N MET A 252 12.62 -7.19 21.95
CA MET A 252 13.52 -6.33 22.74
C MET A 252 15.01 -6.68 22.57
N ASN A 253 15.33 -7.94 22.27
CA ASN A 253 16.72 -8.40 22.12
C ASN A 253 17.20 -8.42 20.66
N HIS A 254 16.48 -7.75 19.76
CA HIS A 254 16.71 -7.83 18.33
C HIS A 254 17.08 -6.46 17.74
N ASP A 255 18.38 -6.17 17.72
CA ASP A 255 18.90 -4.99 17.05
C ASP A 255 18.90 -5.14 15.53
N GLU A 256 18.49 -4.07 14.83
CA GLU A 256 18.55 -4.02 13.36
C GLU A 256 20.01 -4.08 12.91
N HIS A 257 20.37 -5.16 12.19
CA HIS A 257 21.72 -5.31 11.64
C HIS A 257 22.09 -4.14 10.69
N PRO A 258 23.37 -3.71 10.69
CA PRO A 258 23.79 -2.53 9.92
C PRO A 258 23.57 -2.68 8.41
N GLU A 259 23.68 -3.88 7.83
CA GLU A 259 23.38 -4.08 6.40
C GLU A 259 21.88 -3.98 6.09
N ILE A 260 21.00 -4.42 7.00
CA ILE A 260 19.55 -4.26 6.87
C ILE A 260 19.19 -2.77 6.96
N ARG A 261 19.74 -2.06 7.96
CA ARG A 261 19.58 -0.61 8.08
C ARG A 261 20.03 0.12 6.83
N LYS A 262 21.20 -0.24 6.28
CA LYS A 262 21.72 0.33 5.03
C LYS A 262 20.79 0.10 3.85
N ALA A 263 20.21 -1.10 3.73
CA ALA A 263 19.25 -1.42 2.68
C ALA A 263 17.93 -0.62 2.83
N ARG A 264 17.41 -0.48 4.05
CA ARG A 264 16.24 0.34 4.35
C ARG A 264 16.46 1.81 4.00
N LEU A 265 17.56 2.41 4.46
CA LEU A 265 17.91 3.80 4.13
C LEU A 265 18.10 4.00 2.61
N ALA A 266 18.62 3.00 1.89
CA ALA A 266 18.72 3.07 0.44
C ALA A 266 17.33 3.08 -0.25
N LEU A 267 16.35 2.32 0.28
CA LEU A 267 14.96 2.35 -0.20
C LEU A 267 14.27 3.68 0.14
N GLU A 268 14.58 4.29 1.28
CA GLU A 268 14.11 5.63 1.64
C GLU A 268 14.65 6.70 0.69
N GLU A 269 15.93 6.61 0.29
CA GLU A 269 16.49 7.52 -0.73
C GLU A 269 15.80 7.34 -2.08
N VAL A 270 15.40 6.11 -2.45
CA VAL A 270 14.56 5.90 -3.64
C VAL A 270 13.23 6.65 -3.52
N ASN A 271 12.55 6.60 -2.36
CA ASN A 271 11.30 7.35 -2.14
C ASN A 271 11.50 8.86 -2.31
N LYS A 272 12.62 9.41 -1.81
CA LYS A 272 12.97 10.82 -2.00
C LYS A 272 13.16 11.18 -3.47
N LYS A 273 13.82 10.32 -4.25
CA LYS A 273 13.98 10.52 -5.71
C LYS A 273 12.67 10.35 -6.47
N ILE A 274 11.79 9.43 -6.05
CA ILE A 274 10.43 9.30 -6.58
C ILE A 274 9.65 10.59 -6.35
N ARG A 275 9.70 11.17 -5.14
CA ARG A 275 9.03 12.43 -4.83
C ARG A 275 9.47 13.55 -5.77
N ALA A 276 10.78 13.76 -5.91
CA ALA A 276 11.32 14.80 -6.80
C ALA A 276 10.89 14.60 -8.27
N TYR A 277 10.94 13.36 -8.77
CA TYR A 277 10.53 13.04 -10.14
C TYR A 277 9.02 13.26 -10.36
N GLU A 278 8.16 12.82 -9.43
CA GLU A 278 6.70 12.95 -9.55
C GLU A 278 6.22 14.40 -9.32
N GLU A 279 6.92 15.18 -8.50
CA GLU A 279 6.66 16.62 -8.33
C GLU A 279 6.94 17.39 -9.61
N GLU A 280 8.07 17.12 -10.28
CA GLU A 280 8.39 17.75 -11.56
C GLU A 280 7.40 17.30 -12.66
N LYS A 281 7.01 16.03 -12.66
CA LYS A 281 5.98 15.52 -13.57
C LYS A 281 4.63 16.19 -13.37
N ASP A 282 4.19 16.39 -12.12
CA ASP A 282 2.96 17.11 -11.76
C ASP A 282 3.03 18.58 -12.20
N ARG A 283 4.17 19.25 -11.97
CA ARG A 283 4.40 20.63 -12.43
C ARG A 283 4.28 20.76 -13.95
N LEU A 284 5.01 19.94 -14.70
CA LEU A 284 4.98 19.94 -16.16
C LEU A 284 3.59 19.58 -16.71
N SER A 285 2.88 18.66 -16.05
CA SER A 285 1.50 18.30 -16.41
C SER A 285 0.57 19.51 -16.30
N LYS A 286 0.62 20.25 -15.19
CA LYS A 286 -0.17 21.49 -14.99
C LYS A 286 0.19 22.56 -16.01
N ASP A 287 1.48 22.81 -16.23
CA ASP A 287 1.94 23.82 -17.19
C ASP A 287 1.55 23.47 -18.64
N SER A 288 1.44 22.17 -18.96
CA SER A 288 1.04 21.70 -20.29
C SER A 288 -0.44 21.94 -20.63
N GLN A 289 -1.28 22.21 -19.63
CA GLN A 289 -2.70 22.51 -19.83
C GLN A 289 -2.96 23.95 -20.32
N GLY A 290 -1.96 24.83 -20.26
CA GLY A 290 -2.08 26.20 -20.75
C GLY A 290 -2.14 26.31 -22.27
N SER A 291 -2.21 27.54 -22.78
CA SER A 291 -2.13 27.84 -24.21
C SER A 291 -0.79 28.50 -24.59
N GLY A 292 -0.40 28.38 -25.86
CA GLY A 292 0.78 29.05 -26.42
C GLY A 292 2.09 28.26 -26.31
N VAL A 293 3.20 28.93 -26.62
CA VAL A 293 4.53 28.29 -26.77
C VAL A 293 5.05 27.71 -25.44
N LYS A 294 4.71 28.32 -24.29
CA LYS A 294 5.12 27.81 -22.96
C LYS A 294 4.48 26.46 -22.64
N ALA A 295 3.17 26.32 -22.89
CA ALA A 295 2.45 25.07 -22.68
C ALA A 295 2.95 23.96 -23.63
N LEU A 296 3.26 24.32 -24.88
CA LEU A 296 3.90 23.40 -25.82
C LEU A 296 5.29 22.94 -25.33
N GLY A 297 6.08 23.86 -24.78
CA GLY A 297 7.37 23.55 -24.15
C GLY A 297 7.22 22.57 -22.98
N ALA A 298 6.26 22.80 -22.09
CA ALA A 298 5.97 21.89 -20.97
C ALA A 298 5.52 20.51 -21.45
N LYS A 299 4.67 20.44 -22.48
CA LYS A 299 4.25 19.18 -23.10
C LYS A 299 5.42 18.39 -23.69
N ASN A 300 6.37 19.08 -24.34
CA ASN A 300 7.58 18.46 -24.89
C ASN A 300 8.50 17.94 -23.77
N MET A 301 8.72 18.73 -22.72
CA MET A 301 9.50 18.30 -21.56
C MET A 301 8.85 17.11 -20.84
N LEU A 302 7.52 17.12 -20.69
CA LEU A 302 6.77 16.00 -20.11
C LEU A 302 6.93 14.72 -20.94
N ALA A 303 6.93 14.83 -22.28
CA ALA A 303 7.17 13.69 -23.17
C ALA A 303 8.60 13.13 -23.06
N GLN A 304 9.57 13.95 -22.63
CA GLN A 304 10.98 13.59 -22.46
C GLN A 304 11.37 13.35 -20.99
N ILE A 305 10.42 13.37 -20.05
CA ILE A 305 10.71 13.32 -18.61
C ILE A 305 11.42 12.02 -18.20
N ASP A 306 11.17 10.93 -18.92
CA ASP A 306 11.82 9.63 -18.67
C ASP A 306 13.27 9.57 -19.15
N SER A 307 13.71 10.55 -19.94
CA SER A 307 15.12 10.77 -20.32
C SER A 307 15.76 11.93 -19.55
N SER A 308 15.06 12.49 -18.54
CA SER A 308 15.56 13.62 -17.75
C SER A 308 16.62 13.19 -16.71
N PRO A 309 17.44 14.14 -16.21
CA PRO A 309 18.39 13.86 -15.13
C PRO A 309 17.72 13.31 -13.86
N LEU A 310 16.50 13.74 -13.53
CA LEU A 310 15.75 13.24 -12.37
C LEU A 310 15.44 11.74 -12.48
N LYS A 311 15.06 11.29 -13.70
CA LYS A 311 14.83 9.86 -13.94
C LYS A 311 16.12 9.06 -13.90
N GLU A 312 17.23 9.61 -14.39
CA GLU A 312 18.54 8.98 -14.29
C GLU A 312 18.98 8.82 -12.82
N GLU A 313 18.81 9.85 -11.99
CA GLU A 313 19.08 9.79 -10.54
C GLU A 313 18.21 8.74 -9.84
N LEU A 314 16.92 8.67 -10.19
CA LEU A 314 16.01 7.64 -9.66
C LEU A 314 16.48 6.23 -10.05
N ASN A 315 16.90 6.02 -11.30
CA ASN A 315 17.42 4.73 -11.75
C ASN A 315 18.72 4.35 -11.00
N LYS A 316 19.63 5.31 -10.77
CA LYS A 316 20.85 5.10 -9.96
C LYS A 316 20.51 4.71 -8.52
N ALA A 317 19.52 5.37 -7.90
CA ALA A 317 19.05 5.05 -6.56
C ALA A 317 18.45 3.64 -6.50
N LEU A 318 17.63 3.25 -7.48
CA LEU A 318 17.06 1.89 -7.58
C LEU A 318 18.13 0.80 -7.66
N ILE A 319 19.17 1.00 -8.49
CA ILE A 319 20.30 0.05 -8.60
C ILE A 319 21.07 -0.04 -7.27
N THR A 320 21.26 1.10 -6.60
CA THR A 320 21.95 1.16 -5.31
C THR A 320 21.15 0.42 -4.22
N ALA A 321 19.84 0.65 -4.16
CA ALA A 321 18.94 -0.05 -3.24
C ALA A 321 18.91 -1.55 -3.55
N GLU A 322 18.83 -1.96 -4.81
CA GLU A 322 18.89 -3.36 -5.23
C GLU A 322 20.18 -4.04 -4.78
N ALA A 323 21.33 -3.39 -4.95
CA ALA A 323 22.61 -3.93 -4.48
C ALA A 323 22.63 -4.09 -2.95
N ALA A 324 22.11 -3.10 -2.20
CA ALA A 324 22.05 -3.14 -0.74
C ALA A 324 21.11 -4.24 -0.22
N VAL A 325 19.90 -4.34 -0.78
CA VAL A 325 18.92 -5.38 -0.45
C VAL A 325 19.46 -6.77 -0.77
N ARG A 326 20.16 -6.93 -1.90
CA ARG A 326 20.82 -8.20 -2.25
C ARG A 326 21.91 -8.59 -1.25
N ILE A 327 22.72 -7.63 -0.80
CA ILE A 327 23.76 -7.88 0.22
C ILE A 327 23.13 -8.32 1.54
N ALA A 328 22.10 -7.60 2.01
CA ALA A 328 21.37 -7.96 3.23
C ALA A 328 20.71 -9.35 3.09
N SER A 329 20.02 -9.61 1.98
CA SER A 329 19.35 -10.89 1.72
C SER A 329 20.33 -12.06 1.63
N LYS A 330 21.51 -11.86 1.02
CA LYS A 330 22.54 -12.90 0.97
C LYS A 330 23.10 -13.22 2.37
N LYS A 331 23.24 -12.20 3.23
CA LYS A 331 23.80 -12.36 4.58
C LYS A 331 22.80 -12.96 5.57
N PHE A 332 21.51 -12.64 5.44
CA PHE A 332 20.49 -12.98 6.45
C PHE A 332 19.31 -13.82 5.93
N GLY A 333 19.19 -14.11 4.62
CA GLY A 333 18.03 -14.77 3.99
C GLY A 333 18.10 -16.29 3.79
N GLY A 334 18.99 -17.01 4.46
CA GLY A 334 18.76 -18.43 4.81
C GLY A 334 18.94 -19.57 3.78
N ALA A 335 19.40 -19.36 2.54
CA ALA A 335 19.58 -20.50 1.58
C ALA A 335 21.03 -20.87 1.21
N GLY A 336 22.04 -20.10 1.64
CA GLY A 336 23.44 -20.38 1.28
C GLY A 336 24.50 -19.59 2.04
N GLY A 337 24.13 -18.91 3.13
CA GLY A 337 25.06 -18.24 4.02
C GLY A 337 25.42 -19.18 5.16
N ALA A 338 26.72 -19.42 5.36
CA ALA A 338 27.25 -20.22 6.46
C ALA A 338 26.54 -19.87 7.78
N GLY A 339 26.07 -20.91 8.48
CA GLY A 339 25.12 -20.85 9.59
C GLY A 339 25.26 -19.63 10.48
N GLY A 340 24.18 -18.85 10.57
CA GLY A 340 24.02 -17.90 11.64
C GLY A 340 24.14 -18.66 12.96
N ALA A 341 25.04 -18.21 13.82
CA ALA A 341 25.18 -18.75 15.17
C ALA A 341 23.80 -18.74 15.86
N GLU A 342 23.46 -19.84 16.56
CA GLU A 342 22.29 -19.93 17.44
C GLU A 342 22.23 -18.66 18.32
N GLY A 343 21.24 -17.80 18.07
CA GLY A 343 21.05 -16.53 18.79
C GLY A 343 21.02 -15.27 17.93
N ALA A 344 21.37 -15.33 16.63
CA ALA A 344 21.13 -14.20 15.74
C ALA A 344 19.64 -14.05 15.43
N GLY A 345 19.06 -12.90 15.78
CA GLY A 345 17.65 -12.60 15.58
C GLY A 345 17.12 -12.88 14.17
N HIS A 346 15.93 -13.46 14.10
CA HIS A 346 15.24 -13.69 12.84
C HIS A 346 14.95 -12.35 12.15
N SER A 347 15.65 -12.09 11.05
CA SER A 347 15.50 -10.89 10.23
C SER A 347 14.67 -11.15 8.97
N ASP A 348 14.01 -12.31 8.90
CA ASP A 348 13.31 -12.79 7.72
C ASP A 348 12.18 -11.85 7.27
N GLY A 349 11.44 -11.28 8.22
CA GLY A 349 10.40 -10.28 7.96
C GLY A 349 10.94 -9.03 7.29
N ALA A 350 12.06 -8.50 7.78
CA ALA A 350 12.75 -7.35 7.19
C ALA A 350 13.26 -7.66 5.77
N ILE A 351 13.89 -8.83 5.58
CA ILE A 351 14.39 -9.26 4.28
C ILE A 351 13.25 -9.40 3.28
N TRP A 352 12.15 -10.05 3.66
CA TRP A 352 10.97 -10.17 2.80
C TRP A 352 10.39 -8.81 2.44
N TRP A 353 10.19 -7.93 3.43
CA TRP A 353 9.60 -6.60 3.22
C TRP A 353 10.42 -5.75 2.25
N MET A 354 11.74 -5.71 2.43
CA MET A 354 12.63 -4.94 1.55
C MET A 354 12.66 -5.49 0.12
N ASN A 355 12.63 -6.81 -0.06
CA ASN A 355 12.56 -7.41 -1.38
C ASN A 355 11.23 -7.09 -2.08
N ARG A 356 10.11 -7.18 -1.34
CA ARG A 356 8.78 -6.86 -1.85
C ARG A 356 8.65 -5.38 -2.23
N ASP A 357 9.15 -4.49 -1.37
CA ASP A 357 9.14 -3.05 -1.62
C ASP A 357 10.04 -2.64 -2.80
N LEU A 358 11.21 -3.27 -2.93
CA LEU A 358 12.07 -3.10 -4.10
C LEU A 358 11.38 -3.59 -5.38
N GLU A 359 10.68 -4.73 -5.32
CA GLU A 359 9.94 -5.27 -6.46
C GLU A 359 8.85 -4.29 -6.94
N GLU A 360 8.01 -3.77 -6.05
CA GLU A 360 6.96 -2.81 -6.43
C GLU A 360 7.56 -1.50 -6.98
N LYS A 361 8.66 -1.01 -6.38
CA LYS A 361 9.40 0.15 -6.89
C LYS A 361 9.95 -0.11 -8.29
N LYS A 362 10.57 -1.27 -8.54
CA LYS A 362 11.09 -1.66 -9.85
C LYS A 362 9.98 -1.85 -10.87
N LYS A 363 8.86 -2.43 -10.47
CA LYS A 363 7.69 -2.60 -11.34
C LYS A 363 7.11 -1.27 -11.80
N ARG A 364 7.06 -0.27 -10.92
CA ARG A 364 6.47 1.04 -11.21
C ARG A 364 7.45 2.02 -11.86
N TYR A 365 8.71 1.99 -11.45
CA TYR A 365 9.71 3.01 -11.81
C TYR A 365 10.95 2.45 -12.52
N GLY A 366 11.07 1.13 -12.68
CA GLY A 366 12.17 0.51 -13.41
C GLY A 366 12.07 0.72 -14.92
N PRO A 367 12.98 0.10 -15.69
CA PRO A 367 12.97 0.16 -17.16
C PRO A 367 11.69 -0.46 -17.73
N SER A 368 10.80 0.38 -18.27
CA SER A 368 9.65 -0.08 -19.05
C SER A 368 10.16 -0.62 -20.39
N LYS A 369 10.06 -1.93 -20.62
CA LYS A 369 10.22 -2.48 -21.98
C LYS A 369 9.04 -1.96 -22.80
N HIS A 370 9.32 -1.01 -23.69
CA HIS A 370 8.37 -0.55 -24.70
C HIS A 370 8.18 -1.59 -25.80
#